data_AF-A0A9P0NAM0-F1
#
_entry.id   AF-A0A9P0NAM0-F1
#
_cell.length_a   1.000
_cell.length_b   1.000
_cell.length_c   1.000
_cell.angle_alpha   90.00
_cell.angle_beta   90.00
_cell.angle_gamma   90.00
#
_symmetry.space_group_name_H-M   'P 1'
#
loop_
_entity.id
_entity.type
_entity.pdbx_description
1 polymer ?
#
loop_
_entity_poly.entity_id
_entity_poly.type
_entity_poly.pdbx_seq_one_letter_code
_entity_poly.pdbx_strand_id
1 'polypeptide(L)'
;MIGRSRWVELNNNYKWDYDATHITSEWYGWMHYKTDKLPCEDSAKCQLNCSSTAHAWLQPFAENLTGTEEAYYPYNTTRARINVWDGSSLCNRAR
;
A
#
# COMPACT_ATOMS: atom_id res chain seq x y z
N MET A 1 -24.18 0.58 -24.81
CA MET A 1 -23.66 1.06 -23.51
C MET A 1 -22.16 0.84 -23.51
N ILE A 2 -21.35 1.88 -23.32
CA ILE A 2 -19.88 1.81 -23.18
C ILE A 2 -19.55 1.69 -21.68
N GLY A 3 -18.56 0.85 -21.31
CA GLY A 3 -18.05 0.74 -19.94
C GLY A 3 -18.38 -0.54 -19.16
N ARG A 4 -19.08 -1.51 -19.77
CA ARG A 4 -19.37 -2.83 -19.16
C ARG A 4 -18.63 -4.00 -19.85
N SER A 5 -17.62 -3.70 -20.66
CA SER A 5 -16.86 -4.72 -21.39
C SER A 5 -15.72 -5.34 -20.58
N ARG A 6 -15.38 -4.76 -19.42
CA ARG A 6 -14.32 -5.23 -18.52
C ARG A 6 -14.92 -5.40 -17.12
N TRP A 7 -14.71 -6.55 -16.51
CA TRP A 7 -15.07 -6.86 -15.13
C TRP A 7 -14.00 -7.77 -14.52
N VAL A 8 -14.02 -7.90 -13.20
CA VAL A 8 -13.11 -8.79 -12.47
C VAL A 8 -13.92 -9.69 -11.56
N GLU A 9 -13.53 -10.96 -11.49
CA GLU A 9 -13.96 -11.89 -10.46
C GLU A 9 -12.87 -11.92 -9.39
N LEU A 10 -13.22 -11.50 -8.18
CA LEU A 10 -12.27 -11.39 -7.07
C LEU A 10 -11.98 -12.77 -6.48
N ASN A 11 -10.85 -12.89 -5.79
CA ASN A 11 -10.41 -14.16 -5.23
C ASN A 11 -11.35 -14.65 -4.12
N ASN A 12 -11.79 -15.91 -4.19
CA ASN A 12 -12.68 -16.54 -3.22
C ASN A 12 -12.11 -16.60 -1.78
N ASN A 13 -10.81 -16.33 -1.60
CA ASN A 13 -10.18 -16.17 -0.28
C ASN A 13 -10.84 -15.07 0.57
N TYR A 14 -11.39 -14.02 -0.07
CA TYR A 14 -12.11 -12.93 0.60
C TYR A 14 -13.56 -13.30 0.95
N LYS A 15 -14.04 -14.49 0.54
CA LYS A 15 -15.37 -15.04 0.80
C LYS A 15 -16.52 -14.12 0.38
N TRP A 16 -16.96 -13.24 1.28
CA TRP A 16 -18.09 -12.33 1.11
C TRP A 16 -17.69 -10.86 1.26
N ASP A 17 -16.48 -10.58 1.74
CA ASP A 17 -15.99 -9.22 2.05
C ASP A 17 -15.13 -8.70 0.89
N TYR A 18 -15.74 -8.63 -0.29
CA TYR A 18 -15.09 -8.13 -1.50
C TYR A 18 -15.02 -6.61 -1.50
N ASP A 19 -13.83 -6.05 -1.76
CA ASP A 19 -13.63 -4.61 -1.91
C ASP A 19 -13.05 -4.27 -3.30
N ALA A 20 -13.39 -3.07 -3.79
CA ALA A 20 -12.86 -2.54 -5.04
C ALA A 20 -11.34 -2.30 -4.96
N THR A 21 -10.79 -2.10 -3.77
CA THR A 21 -9.36 -1.91 -3.56
C THR A 21 -8.53 -3.20 -3.65
N HIS A 22 -9.17 -4.37 -3.71
CA HIS A 22 -8.51 -5.66 -3.89
C HIS A 22 -7.87 -5.86 -5.28
N ILE A 23 -8.13 -4.96 -6.23
CA ILE A 23 -7.51 -4.98 -7.56
C ILE A 23 -6.07 -4.49 -7.46
N THR A 24 -5.11 -5.31 -7.91
CA THR A 24 -3.70 -4.92 -7.89
C THR A 24 -3.40 -3.77 -8.84
N SER A 25 -2.31 -3.03 -8.58
CA SER A 25 -1.90 -1.86 -9.35
C SER A 25 -1.70 -2.15 -10.84
N GLU A 26 -1.26 -3.37 -11.18
CA GLU A 26 -1.06 -3.81 -12.55
C GLU A 26 -2.37 -3.85 -13.35
N TRP A 27 -3.42 -4.42 -12.74
CA TRP A 27 -4.75 -4.60 -13.33
C TRP A 27 -5.62 -3.35 -13.26
N TYR A 28 -5.39 -2.49 -12.26
CA TYR A 28 -6.14 -1.24 -12.06
C TYR A 28 -6.20 -0.38 -13.34
N GLY A 29 -5.07 -0.21 -14.04
CA GLY A 29 -5.04 0.58 -15.28
C GLY A 29 -5.89 -0.01 -16.41
N TRP A 30 -5.90 -1.34 -16.55
CA TRP A 30 -6.69 -2.03 -17.58
C TRP A 30 -8.19 -1.99 -17.25
N MET A 31 -8.54 -2.21 -15.98
CA MET A 31 -9.92 -2.14 -15.49
C MET A 31 -10.55 -0.76 -15.72
N HIS A 32 -9.80 0.31 -15.50
CA HIS A 32 -10.27 1.69 -15.65
C HIS A 32 -10.07 2.30 -17.05
N TYR A 33 -9.89 1.48 -18.09
CA TYR A 33 -9.70 1.95 -19.47
C TYR A 33 -8.54 2.94 -19.65
N LYS A 34 -7.52 2.91 -18.77
CA LYS A 34 -6.30 3.73 -18.91
C LYS A 34 -5.32 3.12 -19.90
N THR A 35 -5.32 1.80 -20.00
CA THR A 35 -4.54 1.03 -20.97
C THR A 35 -5.40 -0.07 -21.58
N ASP A 36 -5.13 -0.39 -22.84
CA ASP A 36 -5.75 -1.51 -23.54
C ASP A 36 -4.94 -2.80 -23.42
N LYS A 37 -3.65 -2.69 -23.09
CA LYS A 37 -2.76 -3.84 -22.93
C LYS A 37 -2.99 -4.52 -21.60
N LEU A 38 -3.02 -5.85 -21.62
CA LEU A 38 -3.04 -6.63 -20.38
C LEU A 38 -1.69 -6.54 -19.65
N PRO A 39 -1.64 -6.76 -18.32
CA PRO A 39 -0.38 -6.75 -17.58
C PRO A 39 0.69 -7.70 -18.12
N CYS A 40 0.28 -8.83 -18.70
CA CYS A 40 1.17 -9.82 -19.33
C CYS A 40 1.70 -9.40 -20.72
N GLU A 41 1.07 -8.42 -21.38
CA GLU A 41 1.46 -7.94 -22.71
C GLU A 41 2.28 -6.66 -22.64
N ASP A 42 2.15 -5.92 -21.55
CA ASP A 42 2.92 -4.71 -21.29
C ASP A 42 4.33 -5.09 -20.81
N SER A 43 5.31 -4.97 -21.69
CA SER A 43 6.71 -5.34 -21.40
C SER A 43 7.25 -4.64 -20.15
N ALA A 44 6.81 -3.42 -19.86
CA ALA A 44 7.21 -2.71 -18.65
C ALA A 44 6.63 -3.39 -17.39
N LYS A 45 5.36 -3.80 -17.41
CA LYS A 45 4.72 -4.49 -16.27
C LYS A 45 5.24 -5.92 -16.09
N CYS A 46 5.44 -6.65 -17.18
CA CYS A 46 6.08 -7.97 -17.17
C CYS A 46 7.51 -7.94 -16.60
N GLN A 47 8.26 -6.89 -16.89
CA GLN A 47 9.61 -6.74 -16.33
C GLN A 47 9.59 -6.43 -14.83
N LEU A 48 8.54 -5.75 -14.33
CA LEU A 48 8.35 -5.49 -12.91
C LEU A 48 8.00 -6.75 -12.11
N ASN A 49 7.35 -7.75 -12.69
CA ASN A 49 6.89 -8.94 -11.96
C ASN A 49 7.73 -10.22 -12.21
N CYS A 50 8.47 -10.32 -13.32
CA CYS A 50 9.24 -11.53 -13.68
C CYS A 50 10.75 -11.46 -13.39
N SER A 51 11.29 -10.29 -13.06
CA SER A 51 12.73 -10.15 -12.76
C SER A 51 12.98 -10.30 -11.26
N SER A 52 13.95 -11.11 -10.85
CA SER A 52 14.44 -11.14 -9.45
C SER A 52 15.05 -9.80 -9.01
N THR A 53 15.24 -8.88 -9.95
CA THR A 53 15.64 -7.48 -9.77
C THR A 53 14.44 -6.52 -9.87
N ALA A 54 13.21 -7.02 -9.70
CA ALA A 54 12.04 -6.19 -9.41
C ALA A 54 12.40 -5.29 -8.23
N HIS A 55 12.28 -3.98 -8.46
CA HIS A 55 13.13 -3.00 -7.81
C HIS A 55 13.06 -3.04 -6.28
N ALA A 56 14.20 -2.86 -5.60
CA ALA A 56 14.30 -2.91 -4.13
C ALA A 56 13.38 -1.93 -3.37
N TRP A 57 12.77 -0.97 -4.07
CA TRP A 57 11.82 0.00 -3.54
C TRP A 57 10.35 -0.37 -3.79
N LEU A 58 10.05 -1.35 -4.64
CA LEU A 58 8.68 -1.72 -4.99
C LEU A 58 8.02 -2.45 -3.81
N GLN A 59 6.88 -1.93 -3.38
CA GLN A 59 6.09 -2.56 -2.32
C GLN A 59 5.17 -3.65 -2.89
N PRO A 60 4.96 -4.76 -2.17
CA PRO A 60 3.94 -5.73 -2.53
C PRO A 60 2.55 -5.09 -2.44
N PHE A 61 1.58 -5.71 -3.13
CA PHE A 61 0.19 -5.33 -3.00
C PHE A 61 -0.29 -5.51 -1.55
N ALA A 62 -0.94 -4.47 -1.02
CA ALA A 62 -1.58 -4.48 0.29
C ALA A 62 -3.01 -3.94 0.13
N GLU A 63 -3.95 -4.54 0.86
CA GLU A 63 -5.34 -4.10 0.84
C GLU A 63 -5.57 -2.81 1.62
N ASN A 64 -6.72 -2.19 1.43
CA ASN A 64 -7.10 -1.01 2.19
C ASN A 64 -7.58 -1.41 3.59
N LEU A 65 -6.82 -1.02 4.60
CA LEU A 65 -7.09 -1.31 6.02
C LEU A 65 -7.85 -0.17 6.73
N THR A 66 -8.51 0.71 5.99
CA THR A 66 -9.29 1.80 6.58
C THR A 66 -10.43 1.25 7.43
N GLY A 67 -10.55 1.72 8.66
CA GLY A 67 -11.61 1.29 9.58
C GLY A 67 -11.32 -0.03 10.31
N THR A 68 -10.15 -0.65 10.09
CA THR A 68 -9.65 -1.76 10.91
C THR A 68 -8.67 -1.25 11.97
N GLU A 69 -8.21 -2.14 12.85
CA GLU A 69 -7.18 -1.84 13.84
C GLU A 69 -5.83 -1.46 13.20
N GLU A 70 -5.59 -1.94 11.97
CA GLU A 70 -4.37 -1.70 11.19
C GLU A 70 -4.46 -0.46 10.29
N ALA A 71 -5.48 0.39 10.48
CA ALA A 71 -5.61 1.65 9.75
C ALA A 71 -4.37 2.55 9.96
N TYR A 72 -3.99 3.28 8.91
CA TYR A 72 -2.87 4.21 9.00
C TYR A 72 -3.24 5.45 9.85
N TYR A 73 -2.55 5.61 10.99
CA TYR A 73 -2.67 6.80 11.85
C TYR A 73 -1.41 7.67 11.71
N PRO A 74 -1.51 8.89 11.19
CA PRO A 74 -0.35 9.76 11.05
C PRO A 74 0.15 10.21 12.42
N TYR A 75 1.46 10.22 12.60
CA TYR A 75 2.13 10.73 13.79
C TYR A 75 3.25 11.69 13.40
N ASN A 76 3.71 12.49 14.36
CA ASN A 76 4.85 13.36 14.12
C ASN A 76 6.14 12.53 14.06
N THR A 77 6.73 12.43 12.88
CA THR A 77 8.02 11.74 12.67
C THR A 77 9.21 12.58 13.13
N THR A 78 8.99 13.84 13.49
CA THR A 78 10.04 14.75 13.98
C THR A 78 10.18 14.68 15.49
N ARG A 79 11.43 14.80 15.96
CA ARG A 79 11.72 15.00 17.38
C ARG A 79 11.23 16.37 17.87
N ALA A 80 10.95 16.47 19.17
CA ALA A 80 10.65 17.76 19.80
C ALA A 80 11.79 18.75 19.54
N ARG A 81 11.43 19.98 19.18
CA ARG A 81 12.41 21.05 18.89
C ARG A 81 12.98 21.67 20.16
N ILE A 82 12.18 21.70 21.22
CA ILE A 82 12.53 22.27 22.52
C ILE A 82 12.65 21.10 23.50
N ASN A 83 13.81 20.97 24.12
CA ASN A 83 14.02 20.02 25.20
C ASN A 83 13.69 20.71 26.52
N VAL A 84 12.71 20.18 27.26
CA VAL A 84 12.34 20.68 28.59
C VAL A 84 13.36 20.17 29.60
N TRP A 85 13.76 21.03 30.54
CA TRP A 85 14.63 20.62 31.64
C TRP A 85 13.93 19.58 32.52
N ASP A 86 14.63 18.49 32.83
CA ASP A 86 14.11 17.30 33.53
C ASP A 86 14.17 17.42 35.06
N GLY A 87 14.70 18.52 35.61
CA GLY A 87 14.79 18.74 37.05
C GLY A 87 15.88 17.91 37.75
N SER A 88 16.63 17.07 37.01
CA SER A 88 17.59 16.15 37.63
C SER A 88 18.91 16.86 37.92
N SER A 89 19.28 16.94 39.20
CA SER A 89 20.62 17.33 39.64
C SER A 89 21.45 16.08 39.91
N LEU A 90 22.78 16.18 39.83
CA LEU A 90 23.70 15.07 40.10
C LEU A 90 23.51 14.46 41.50
N CYS A 91 23.04 15.24 42.47
CA CYS A 91 22.71 14.80 43.82
C CYS A 91 21.36 14.08 43.95
N ASN A 92 20.43 14.26 42.99
CA ASN A 92 19.09 13.66 43.00
C ASN A 92 18.94 12.51 41.99
N ARG A 93 19.94 12.22 41.15
CA ARG A 93 20.00 10.94 40.43
C ARG A 93 20.33 9.85 41.44
N ALA A 94 19.32 9.08 41.82
CA ALA A 94 19.47 7.97 42.74
C ALA A 94 20.57 7.00 42.29
N ARG A 95 21.29 6.49 43.29
CA ARG A 95 22.22 5.35 43.25
C ARG A 95 21.53 4.07 42.81
#